data_AF-A0A3A4P2L9-F1
#
_entry.id   AF-A0A3A4P2L9-F1
#
_cell.length_a   1.000
_cell.length_b   1.000
_cell.length_c   1.000
_cell.angle_alpha   90.00
_cell.angle_beta   90.00
_cell.angle_gamma   90.00
#
_symmetry.space_group_name_H-M   'P 1'
#
loop_
_entity.id
_entity.type
_entity.pdbx_description
1 polymer ?
#
loop_
_entity_poly.entity_id
_entity_poly.type
_entity_poly.pdbx_seq_one_letter_code
_entity_poly.pdbx_strand_id
1 'polypeptide(L)'
;MFSIFKRSIVYLTAVICISAISADPVTIEKVQFGGWNNCYCLTNGTVELIVTADIGPRIIHFGFVGEESPFYLDHASLGLKGDARFRLYGGHRFWIAPEGPKTSYPDNFALATKMEENTITLTAPPEVLDSNLRRTITDGDEIEAKMSDPQFRAVLGMKKEMVIRMKEDGQVTVIHKAANAGTQPVRMAPWALTVFAANGFAILPNPPFAPHDGDHLLPARSIITWSYTDLADPRLSMQPKYITVQQDPSIKKPLKLGIANTENWAAYVRKNNLFVKYMNYQPNTEYPDMGSSTEIYTGGSILELETLAPITILYPRETAIHEETWRLFKIDPIKPIDEYIEQVVLPIAKTNWPK
;
A
#
# COMPACT_ATOMS: atom_id res chain seq x y z
N MET A 1 9.91 55.93 39.30
CA MET A 1 9.05 55.48 38.19
C MET A 1 9.84 54.44 37.41
N PHE A 2 9.20 53.34 37.03
CA PHE A 2 9.73 52.08 36.44
C PHE A 2 10.08 50.94 37.41
N SER A 3 9.15 49.97 37.39
CA SER A 3 9.10 48.69 38.07
C SER A 3 9.96 47.65 37.35
N ILE A 4 10.80 46.91 38.08
CA ILE A 4 11.54 45.76 37.58
C ILE A 4 10.65 44.52 37.72
N PHE A 5 10.08 44.05 36.61
CA PHE A 5 9.44 42.74 36.55
C PHE A 5 10.51 41.66 36.27
N LYS A 6 10.85 40.85 37.28
CA LYS A 6 11.52 39.56 37.07
C LYS A 6 10.49 38.55 36.54
N ARG A 7 10.62 38.12 35.29
CA ARG A 7 9.92 36.94 34.78
C ARG A 7 10.75 35.70 35.13
N SER A 8 10.23 34.88 36.03
CA SER A 8 10.74 33.53 36.27
C SER A 8 10.28 32.62 35.12
N ILE A 9 11.23 32.05 34.39
CA ILE A 9 10.98 31.00 33.39
C ILE A 9 10.89 29.68 34.16
N VAL A 10 9.69 29.09 34.21
CA VAL A 10 9.48 27.75 34.74
C VAL A 10 9.72 26.78 33.58
N TYR A 11 10.79 25.98 33.67
CA TYR A 11 10.98 24.84 32.77
C TYR A 11 10.02 23.73 33.19
N LEU A 12 8.95 23.55 32.41
CA LEU A 12 8.05 22.40 32.55
C LEU A 12 8.70 21.21 31.84
N THR A 13 9.48 20.41 32.55
CA THR A 13 9.92 19.10 32.06
C THR A 13 8.70 18.19 31.94
N ALA A 14 8.21 17.97 30.73
CA ALA A 14 7.23 16.94 30.45
C ALA A 14 7.86 15.57 30.71
N VAL A 15 7.46 14.94 31.82
CA VAL A 15 7.76 13.53 32.08
C VAL A 15 6.83 12.72 31.17
N ILE A 16 7.36 12.23 30.06
CA ILE A 16 6.66 11.22 29.25
C ILE A 16 6.79 9.91 30.03
N CYS A 17 5.74 9.55 30.77
CA CYS A 17 5.61 8.20 31.30
C CYS A 17 5.37 7.24 30.14
N ILE A 18 6.44 6.64 29.62
CA ILE A 18 6.35 5.45 28.78
C ILE A 18 6.02 4.30 29.71
N SER A 19 4.74 4.07 29.97
CA SER A 19 4.30 2.77 30.48
C SER A 19 4.67 1.74 29.42
N ALA A 20 5.57 0.82 29.75
CA ALA A 20 5.85 -0.34 28.91
C ALA A 20 4.54 -1.11 28.75
N ILE A 21 3.87 -0.93 27.61
CA ILE A 21 2.79 -1.80 27.19
C ILE A 21 3.46 -3.15 26.96
N SER A 22 3.16 -4.11 27.83
CA SER A 22 3.36 -5.51 27.50
C SER A 22 2.51 -5.74 26.25
N ALA A 23 3.14 -5.77 25.08
CA ALA A 23 2.42 -6.07 23.86
C ALA A 23 1.88 -7.50 23.99
N ASP A 24 0.58 -7.67 23.85
CA ASP A 24 0.00 -8.99 23.80
C ASP A 24 0.57 -9.74 22.58
N PRO A 25 0.80 -11.05 22.68
CA PRO A 25 1.26 -11.82 21.54
C PRO A 25 0.27 -11.64 20.39
N VAL A 26 0.81 -11.48 19.17
CA VAL A 26 -0.03 -11.34 17.98
C VAL A 26 -0.90 -12.59 17.82
N THR A 27 -2.21 -12.40 17.70
CA THR A 27 -3.17 -13.47 17.43
C THR A 27 -3.66 -13.40 15.99
N ILE A 28 -4.03 -14.56 15.45
CA ILE A 28 -4.68 -14.69 14.13
C ILE A 28 -5.95 -15.50 14.31
N GLU A 29 -7.10 -14.87 14.07
CA GLU A 29 -8.40 -15.52 14.25
C GLU A 29 -9.24 -15.46 12.98
N LYS A 30 -9.94 -16.56 12.68
CA LYS A 30 -10.89 -16.59 11.58
C LYS A 30 -12.14 -15.80 11.97
N VAL A 31 -12.52 -14.85 11.11
CA VAL A 31 -13.68 -13.96 11.32
C VAL A 31 -14.55 -13.91 10.07
N GLN A 32 -15.76 -13.37 10.21
CA GLN A 32 -16.57 -12.93 9.08
C GLN A 32 -16.48 -11.41 8.99
N PHE A 33 -16.31 -10.87 7.79
CA PHE A 33 -16.19 -9.43 7.60
C PHE A 33 -16.74 -9.01 6.25
N GLY A 34 -17.59 -7.98 6.23
CA GLY A 34 -18.08 -7.40 4.99
C GLY A 34 -18.79 -8.38 4.06
N GLY A 35 -19.50 -9.38 4.61
CA GLY A 35 -20.20 -10.42 3.85
C GLY A 35 -19.33 -11.57 3.33
N TRP A 36 -18.01 -11.52 3.54
CA TRP A 36 -17.10 -12.64 3.30
C TRP A 36 -16.99 -13.52 4.54
N ASN A 37 -16.98 -14.83 4.33
CA ASN A 37 -17.03 -15.86 5.36
C ASN A 37 -15.65 -16.36 5.77
N ASN A 38 -14.67 -16.22 4.88
CA ASN A 38 -13.31 -16.68 5.08
C ASN A 38 -12.35 -15.50 5.24
N CYS A 39 -12.52 -14.74 6.31
CA CYS A 39 -11.61 -13.65 6.67
C CYS A 39 -10.74 -14.04 7.87
N TYR A 40 -9.62 -13.35 8.02
CA TYR A 40 -8.68 -13.57 9.12
C TYR A 40 -8.26 -12.22 9.70
N CYS A 41 -8.44 -12.05 11.01
CA CYS A 41 -8.04 -10.88 11.77
C CYS A 41 -6.71 -11.15 12.47
N LEU A 42 -5.71 -10.32 12.18
CA LEU A 42 -4.42 -10.29 12.87
C LEU A 42 -4.45 -9.10 13.83
N THR A 43 -4.14 -9.32 15.12
CA THR A 43 -4.12 -8.22 16.09
C THR A 43 -3.06 -8.43 17.19
N ASN A 44 -2.51 -7.33 17.69
CA ASN A 44 -1.67 -7.27 18.89
C ASN A 44 -2.40 -6.61 20.09
N GLY A 45 -3.74 -6.48 20.00
CA GLY A 45 -4.57 -5.77 20.97
C GLY A 45 -4.61 -4.24 20.81
N THR A 46 -3.69 -3.64 20.04
CA THR A 46 -3.69 -2.19 19.74
C THR A 46 -4.18 -1.89 18.33
N VAL A 47 -3.63 -2.60 17.33
CA VAL A 47 -4.06 -2.51 15.93
C VAL A 47 -4.62 -3.84 15.47
N GLU A 48 -5.49 -3.80 14.47
CA GLU A 48 -6.04 -4.97 13.81
C GLU A 48 -5.95 -4.83 12.29
N LEU A 49 -5.69 -5.96 11.63
CA LEU A 49 -5.61 -6.09 10.18
C LEU A 49 -6.51 -7.25 9.76
N ILE A 50 -7.38 -7.02 8.77
CA ILE A 50 -8.26 -8.08 8.27
C ILE A 50 -7.94 -8.36 6.80
N VAL A 51 -7.72 -9.64 6.50
CA VAL A 51 -7.61 -10.16 5.14
C VAL A 51 -8.78 -11.06 4.80
N THR A 52 -9.06 -11.22 3.51
CA THR A 52 -10.06 -12.17 3.00
C THR A 52 -9.39 -13.23 2.15
N ALA A 53 -9.82 -14.48 2.33
CA ALA A 53 -9.47 -15.62 1.50
C ALA A 53 -10.61 -16.00 0.54
N ASP A 54 -11.72 -15.26 0.51
CA ASP A 54 -12.80 -15.48 -0.47
C ASP A 54 -12.49 -14.84 -1.83
N ILE A 55 -11.61 -13.83 -1.88
CA ILE A 55 -11.14 -13.09 -3.06
C ILE A 55 -9.72 -12.56 -2.81
N GLY A 56 -8.94 -12.27 -3.87
CA GLY A 56 -7.69 -11.51 -3.74
C GLY A 56 -6.43 -12.14 -4.37
N PRO A 57 -5.23 -11.87 -3.81
CA PRO A 57 -4.96 -11.49 -2.41
C PRO A 57 -5.25 -10.03 -2.08
N ARG A 58 -5.82 -9.79 -0.88
CA ARG A 58 -6.26 -8.47 -0.39
C ARG A 58 -6.17 -8.33 1.12
N ILE A 59 -5.85 -7.12 1.57
CA ILE A 59 -6.04 -6.67 2.96
C ILE A 59 -7.17 -5.64 2.94
N ILE A 60 -8.28 -5.92 3.61
CA ILE A 60 -9.53 -5.14 3.53
C ILE A 60 -9.72 -4.20 4.72
N HIS A 61 -8.91 -4.33 5.77
CA HIS A 61 -8.94 -3.45 6.93
C HIS A 61 -7.53 -3.36 7.53
N PHE A 62 -7.12 -2.18 7.97
CA PHE A 62 -6.00 -2.01 8.90
C PHE A 62 -6.23 -0.77 9.75
N GLY A 63 -6.52 -0.93 11.04
CA GLY A 63 -6.96 0.13 11.94
C GLY A 63 -6.55 -0.10 13.39
N PHE A 64 -6.88 0.85 14.26
CA PHE A 64 -6.85 0.61 15.70
C PHE A 64 -8.05 -0.27 16.07
N VAL A 65 -7.86 -1.17 17.04
CA VAL A 65 -8.91 -2.11 17.46
C VAL A 65 -10.19 -1.35 17.81
N GLY A 66 -11.30 -1.71 17.15
CA GLY A 66 -12.61 -1.10 17.39
C GLY A 66 -12.82 0.27 16.76
N GLU A 67 -11.90 0.75 15.93
CA GLU A 67 -11.99 2.03 15.23
C GLU A 67 -12.20 1.89 13.70
N GLU A 68 -12.56 3.01 13.06
CA GLU A 68 -12.65 3.08 11.60
C GLU A 68 -11.26 2.98 10.96
N SER A 69 -11.07 2.00 10.08
CA SER A 69 -9.87 1.89 9.24
C SER A 69 -9.77 3.08 8.27
N PRO A 70 -8.56 3.64 8.03
CA PRO A 70 -8.33 4.62 6.98
C PRO A 70 -8.49 4.03 5.56
N PHE A 71 -8.48 2.71 5.39
CA PHE A 71 -8.67 2.07 4.08
C PHE A 71 -10.12 2.23 3.60
N TYR A 72 -10.28 2.49 2.31
CA TYR A 72 -11.58 2.49 1.66
C TYR A 72 -12.08 1.06 1.45
N LEU A 73 -13.38 0.85 1.63
CA LEU A 73 -14.06 -0.35 1.17
C LEU A 73 -15.23 0.04 0.27
N ASP A 74 -15.35 -0.67 -0.85
CA ASP A 74 -16.48 -0.51 -1.76
C ASP A 74 -17.69 -1.27 -1.23
N HIS A 75 -18.60 -0.55 -0.57
CA HIS A 75 -19.82 -1.12 0.00
C HIS A 75 -20.68 -1.87 -1.02
N ALA A 76 -20.66 -1.47 -2.30
CA ALA A 76 -21.42 -2.14 -3.36
C ALA A 76 -20.84 -3.51 -3.73
N SER A 77 -19.59 -3.80 -3.35
CA SER A 77 -18.90 -5.05 -3.68
C SER A 77 -18.73 -5.99 -2.48
N LEU A 78 -19.21 -5.62 -1.29
CA LEU A 78 -19.13 -6.43 -0.09
C LEU A 78 -19.81 -7.80 -0.27
N GLY A 79 -19.13 -8.87 0.14
CA GLY A 79 -19.58 -10.26 0.05
C GLY A 79 -19.61 -10.83 -1.37
N LEU A 80 -19.38 -10.01 -2.40
CA LEU A 80 -19.31 -10.49 -3.77
C LEU A 80 -18.01 -11.26 -3.99
N LYS A 81 -18.11 -12.34 -4.77
CA LYS A 81 -17.02 -13.23 -5.16
C LYS A 81 -17.42 -14.01 -6.42
N GLY A 82 -16.48 -14.75 -7.00
CA GLY A 82 -16.76 -15.73 -8.06
C GLY A 82 -17.44 -15.12 -9.30
N ASP A 83 -16.70 -14.36 -10.10
CA ASP A 83 -17.05 -14.05 -11.49
C ASP A 83 -15.79 -13.56 -12.27
N ALA A 84 -15.93 -13.39 -13.59
CA ALA A 84 -14.85 -12.88 -14.44
C ALA A 84 -14.76 -11.34 -14.50
N ARG A 85 -15.52 -10.61 -13.68
CA ARG A 85 -15.57 -9.13 -13.71
C ARG A 85 -14.60 -8.55 -12.69
N PHE A 86 -13.84 -7.58 -13.14
CA PHE A 86 -13.07 -6.75 -12.23
C PHE A 86 -14.00 -5.97 -11.30
N ARG A 87 -13.61 -5.89 -10.01
CA ARG A 87 -14.19 -5.01 -9.01
C ARG A 87 -13.08 -4.36 -8.20
N LEU A 88 -13.34 -3.14 -7.74
CA LEU A 88 -12.39 -2.40 -6.92
C LEU A 88 -12.24 -3.06 -5.53
N TYR A 89 -13.36 -3.40 -4.88
CA TYR A 89 -13.51 -3.84 -3.48
C TYR A 89 -12.93 -2.89 -2.41
N GLY A 90 -11.89 -2.11 -2.75
CA GLY A 90 -11.12 -1.29 -1.81
C GLY A 90 -9.98 -2.08 -1.16
N GLY A 91 -9.47 -1.55 -0.06
CA GLY A 91 -8.37 -2.09 0.71
C GLY A 91 -7.02 -1.98 0.02
N HIS A 92 -6.12 -2.88 0.38
CA HIS A 92 -4.84 -3.08 -0.27
C HIS A 92 -4.91 -4.26 -1.25
N ARG A 93 -4.33 -4.08 -2.44
CA ARG A 93 -4.40 -5.05 -3.54
C ARG A 93 -3.05 -5.23 -4.25
N PHE A 94 -2.80 -6.45 -4.69
CA PHE A 94 -1.62 -6.82 -5.45
C PHE A 94 -1.89 -6.97 -6.97
N TRP A 95 -1.27 -6.10 -7.76
CA TRP A 95 -1.30 -6.03 -9.22
C TRP A 95 0.06 -6.30 -9.86
N ILE A 96 0.02 -6.32 -11.19
CA ILE A 96 1.17 -6.53 -12.07
C ILE A 96 1.29 -5.32 -13.01
N ALA A 97 2.45 -4.68 -12.99
CA ALA A 97 2.85 -3.63 -13.93
C ALA A 97 3.64 -4.23 -15.12
N PRO A 98 3.70 -3.54 -16.28
CA PRO A 98 3.09 -2.24 -16.58
C PRO A 98 1.57 -2.31 -16.70
N GLU A 99 0.90 -1.16 -16.52
CA GLU A 99 -0.55 -1.06 -16.67
C GLU A 99 -0.99 -1.41 -18.10
N GLY A 100 -2.04 -2.22 -18.22
CA GLY A 100 -2.63 -2.61 -19.50
C GLY A 100 -3.86 -3.51 -19.32
N PRO A 101 -4.37 -4.13 -20.41
CA PRO A 101 -5.61 -4.94 -20.36
C PRO A 101 -5.60 -6.10 -19.36
N LYS A 102 -4.41 -6.58 -18.97
CA LYS A 102 -4.23 -7.68 -18.01
C LYS A 102 -4.23 -7.20 -16.55
N THR A 103 -3.94 -5.91 -16.30
CA THR A 103 -3.85 -5.33 -14.96
C THR A 103 -5.18 -5.44 -14.20
N SER A 104 -6.30 -5.28 -14.90
CA SER A 104 -7.64 -5.47 -14.34
C SER A 104 -8.04 -6.95 -14.22
N TYR A 105 -7.10 -7.86 -13.96
CA TYR A 105 -7.44 -9.25 -13.66
C TYR A 105 -8.40 -9.28 -12.45
N PRO A 106 -9.46 -10.10 -12.44
CA PRO A 106 -10.52 -9.97 -11.42
C PRO A 106 -10.10 -10.31 -9.98
N ASP A 107 -9.27 -11.36 -9.79
CA ASP A 107 -8.89 -11.89 -8.48
C ASP A 107 -10.09 -12.27 -7.59
N ASN A 108 -11.08 -12.96 -8.17
CA ASN A 108 -12.36 -13.27 -7.53
C ASN A 108 -12.50 -14.72 -7.03
N PHE A 109 -11.43 -15.52 -7.09
CA PHE A 109 -11.43 -16.89 -6.59
C PHE A 109 -10.92 -16.96 -5.15
N ALA A 110 -11.32 -18.02 -4.46
CA ALA A 110 -10.84 -18.31 -3.12
C ALA A 110 -9.32 -18.55 -3.11
N LEU A 111 -8.70 -18.22 -1.98
CA LEU A 111 -7.25 -18.29 -1.78
C LEU A 111 -6.92 -19.46 -0.85
N ALA A 112 -5.82 -20.14 -1.14
CA ALA A 112 -5.21 -21.02 -0.16
C ALA A 112 -4.60 -20.17 0.97
N THR A 113 -4.80 -20.60 2.22
CA THR A 113 -4.31 -19.89 3.40
C THR A 113 -3.38 -20.75 4.23
N LYS A 114 -2.26 -20.20 4.67
CA LYS A 114 -1.36 -20.82 5.67
C LYS A 114 -1.12 -19.82 6.80
N MET A 115 -1.25 -20.27 8.04
CA MET A 115 -1.00 -19.45 9.23
C MET A 115 0.13 -20.06 10.05
N GLU A 116 1.06 -19.23 10.50
CA GLU A 116 2.23 -19.61 11.31
C GLU A 116 2.53 -18.47 12.29
N GLU A 117 2.39 -18.72 13.60
CA GLU A 117 2.62 -17.71 14.65
C GLU A 117 1.89 -16.38 14.38
N ASN A 118 2.62 -15.36 13.94
CA ASN A 118 2.16 -14.00 13.65
C ASN A 118 2.10 -13.69 12.14
N THR A 119 2.12 -14.72 11.31
CA THR A 119 2.16 -14.64 9.85
C THR A 119 0.98 -15.37 9.22
N ILE A 120 0.34 -14.72 8.23
CA ILE A 120 -0.60 -15.36 7.32
C ILE A 120 -0.11 -15.25 5.88
N THR A 121 -0.20 -16.33 5.14
CA THR A 121 0.09 -16.38 3.69
C THR A 121 -1.21 -16.65 2.95
N LEU A 122 -1.49 -15.82 1.93
CA LEU A 122 -2.61 -15.94 1.02
C LEU A 122 -2.08 -16.23 -0.37
N THR A 123 -2.46 -17.36 -0.97
CA THR A 123 -2.02 -17.77 -2.30
C THR A 123 -3.22 -17.87 -3.24
N ALA A 124 -3.26 -17.02 -4.26
CA ALA A 124 -4.27 -17.08 -5.31
C ALA A 124 -3.95 -18.20 -6.33
N PRO A 125 -4.98 -18.75 -7.00
CA PRO A 125 -4.76 -19.56 -8.19
C PRO A 125 -4.10 -18.71 -9.31
N PRO A 126 -3.36 -19.34 -10.24
CA PRO A 126 -2.81 -18.65 -11.39
C PRO A 126 -3.85 -17.87 -12.20
N GLU A 127 -3.44 -16.74 -12.73
CA GLU A 127 -4.26 -15.97 -13.65
C GLU A 127 -4.55 -16.75 -14.94
N VAL A 128 -5.80 -16.83 -15.39
CA VAL A 128 -6.18 -17.38 -16.70
C VAL A 128 -6.36 -16.23 -17.68
N LEU A 129 -5.40 -16.06 -18.59
CA LEU A 129 -5.33 -14.90 -19.49
C LEU A 129 -6.29 -15.00 -20.67
N ASP A 130 -6.70 -16.21 -21.05
CA ASP A 130 -7.78 -16.41 -22.02
C ASP A 130 -9.13 -16.06 -21.39
N SER A 131 -9.73 -14.97 -21.87
CA SER A 131 -10.99 -14.45 -21.30
C SER A 131 -12.20 -15.35 -21.51
N ASN A 132 -12.23 -16.18 -22.56
CA ASN A 132 -13.35 -17.09 -22.82
C ASN A 132 -13.27 -18.29 -21.88
N LEU A 133 -12.09 -18.89 -21.75
CA LEU A 133 -11.83 -19.97 -20.80
C LEU A 133 -12.05 -19.50 -19.36
N ARG A 134 -11.58 -18.30 -19.00
CA ARG A 134 -11.79 -17.75 -17.65
C ARG A 134 -13.27 -17.66 -17.27
N ARG A 135 -14.16 -17.36 -18.23
CA ARG A 135 -15.62 -17.29 -17.97
C ARG A 135 -16.25 -18.65 -17.67
N THR A 136 -15.61 -19.75 -18.04
CA THR A 136 -16.12 -21.10 -17.77
C THR A 136 -15.61 -21.68 -16.46
N ILE A 137 -14.63 -21.02 -15.82
CA ILE A 137 -14.02 -21.49 -14.56
C ILE A 137 -14.79 -20.89 -13.39
N THR A 138 -15.31 -21.75 -12.52
CA THR A 138 -16.07 -21.34 -11.34
C THR A 138 -15.30 -21.49 -10.04
N ASP A 139 -14.24 -22.30 -10.04
CA ASP A 139 -13.41 -22.58 -8.87
C ASP A 139 -11.91 -22.47 -9.21
N GLY A 140 -11.14 -21.87 -8.30
CA GLY A 140 -9.69 -21.74 -8.42
C GLY A 140 -8.97 -23.08 -8.40
N ASP A 141 -9.50 -24.07 -7.69
CA ASP A 141 -8.89 -25.41 -7.59
C ASP A 141 -8.87 -26.14 -8.95
N GLU A 142 -9.83 -25.82 -9.85
CA GLU A 142 -9.82 -26.33 -11.22
C GLU A 142 -8.60 -25.85 -12.02
N ILE A 143 -8.08 -24.65 -11.72
CA ILE A 143 -6.89 -24.09 -12.37
C ILE A 143 -5.66 -24.86 -11.90
N GLU A 144 -5.52 -25.04 -10.59
CA GLU A 144 -4.40 -25.77 -9.97
C GLU A 144 -4.33 -27.21 -10.49
N ALA A 145 -5.46 -27.91 -10.55
CA ALA A 145 -5.54 -29.29 -11.04
C ALA A 145 -5.07 -29.46 -12.50
N LYS A 146 -5.23 -28.41 -13.32
CA LYS A 146 -4.85 -28.40 -14.75
C LYS A 146 -3.44 -27.87 -15.00
N MET A 147 -2.70 -27.46 -13.96
CA MET A 147 -1.34 -26.93 -14.13
C MET A 147 -0.34 -27.94 -14.71
N SER A 148 -0.63 -29.24 -14.72
CA SER A 148 0.25 -30.22 -15.37
C SER A 148 0.12 -30.23 -16.90
N ASP A 149 -0.97 -29.71 -17.46
CA ASP A 149 -1.22 -29.65 -18.90
C ASP A 149 -0.45 -28.49 -19.55
N PRO A 150 0.49 -28.76 -20.48
CA PRO A 150 1.24 -27.72 -21.17
C PRO A 150 0.38 -26.74 -21.99
N GLN A 151 -0.72 -27.21 -22.59
CA GLN A 151 -1.62 -26.37 -23.38
C GLN A 151 -2.37 -25.40 -22.48
N PHE A 152 -2.88 -25.88 -21.34
CA PHE A 152 -3.51 -25.04 -20.34
C PHE A 152 -2.52 -24.04 -19.73
N ARG A 153 -1.30 -24.47 -19.40
CA ARG A 153 -0.25 -23.57 -18.90
C ARG A 153 0.10 -22.45 -19.88
N ALA A 154 -0.03 -22.67 -21.19
CA ALA A 154 0.29 -21.65 -22.19
C ALA A 154 -0.64 -20.41 -22.10
N VAL A 155 -1.81 -20.54 -21.49
CA VAL A 155 -2.76 -19.43 -21.28
C VAL A 155 -2.75 -18.88 -19.85
N LEU A 156 -1.83 -19.34 -18.99
CA LEU A 156 -1.69 -18.83 -17.64
C LEU A 156 -0.80 -17.58 -17.56
N GLY A 157 -1.10 -16.72 -16.59
CA GLY A 157 -0.35 -15.54 -16.22
C GLY A 157 0.38 -15.74 -14.91
N MET A 158 0.29 -14.74 -14.03
CA MET A 158 1.00 -14.78 -12.75
C MET A 158 0.21 -15.57 -11.70
N LYS A 159 0.91 -16.29 -10.83
CA LYS A 159 0.37 -16.81 -9.57
C LYS A 159 0.81 -15.86 -8.46
N LYS A 160 -0.16 -15.29 -7.75
CA LYS A 160 0.09 -14.24 -6.74
C LYS A 160 0.01 -14.81 -5.33
N GLU A 161 0.98 -14.45 -4.51
CA GLU A 161 1.00 -14.74 -3.09
C GLU A 161 1.24 -13.44 -2.30
N MET A 162 0.57 -13.31 -1.16
CA MET A 162 0.75 -12.22 -0.22
C MET A 162 1.02 -12.82 1.17
N VAL A 163 2.22 -12.55 1.69
CA VAL A 163 2.61 -12.95 3.06
C VAL A 163 2.52 -11.71 3.93
N ILE A 164 1.72 -11.78 4.99
CA ILE A 164 1.51 -10.69 5.94
C ILE A 164 2.00 -11.15 7.30
N ARG A 165 2.91 -10.38 7.89
CA ARG A 165 3.41 -10.60 9.23
C ARG A 165 3.16 -9.38 10.10
N MET A 166 2.59 -9.57 11.28
CA MET A 166 2.45 -8.51 12.28
C MET A 166 3.43 -8.77 13.45
N LYS A 167 4.14 -7.73 13.88
CA LYS A 167 4.96 -7.78 15.09
C LYS A 167 4.13 -7.29 16.29
N GLU A 168 4.60 -7.65 17.48
CA GLU A 168 3.99 -7.24 18.76
C GLU A 168 3.91 -5.71 18.90
N ASP A 169 4.82 -4.95 18.29
CA ASP A 169 4.80 -3.48 18.28
C ASP A 169 3.81 -2.87 17.26
N GLY A 170 3.03 -3.70 16.56
CA GLY A 170 2.06 -3.29 15.55
C GLY A 170 2.66 -3.01 14.16
N GLN A 171 3.97 -3.22 13.96
CA GLN A 171 4.55 -3.19 12.63
C GLN A 171 4.02 -4.34 11.78
N VAL A 172 3.53 -4.03 10.58
CA VAL A 172 3.09 -5.03 9.60
C VAL A 172 4.06 -5.07 8.43
N THR A 173 4.58 -6.24 8.09
CA THR A 173 5.34 -6.45 6.84
C THR A 173 4.45 -7.20 5.85
N VAL A 174 4.37 -6.70 4.62
CA VAL A 174 3.59 -7.29 3.53
C VAL A 174 4.54 -7.62 2.38
N ILE A 175 4.68 -8.91 2.08
CA ILE A 175 5.53 -9.42 1.01
C ILE A 175 4.64 -9.93 -0.11
N HIS A 176 4.75 -9.28 -1.26
CA HIS A 176 4.07 -9.62 -2.49
C HIS A 176 4.96 -10.51 -3.35
N LYS A 177 4.47 -11.65 -3.80
CA LYS A 177 5.21 -12.56 -4.67
C LYS A 177 4.41 -12.88 -5.93
N ALA A 178 4.97 -12.58 -7.09
CA ALA A 178 4.40 -12.93 -8.38
C ALA A 178 5.25 -14.00 -9.06
N ALA A 179 4.73 -15.22 -9.17
CA ALA A 179 5.39 -16.33 -9.84
C ALA A 179 4.86 -16.51 -11.26
N ASN A 180 5.74 -16.73 -12.23
CA ASN A 180 5.33 -16.98 -13.61
C ASN A 180 4.80 -18.43 -13.77
N ALA A 181 3.48 -18.59 -13.78
CA ALA A 181 2.83 -19.91 -13.95
C ALA A 181 2.77 -20.35 -15.42
N GLY A 182 2.95 -19.40 -16.35
CA GLY A 182 2.93 -19.62 -17.78
C GLY A 182 4.13 -20.40 -18.31
N THR A 183 4.28 -20.40 -19.64
CA THR A 183 5.35 -21.11 -20.36
C THR A 183 6.33 -20.19 -21.07
N GLN A 184 6.08 -18.89 -21.10
CA GLN A 184 6.91 -17.88 -21.76
C GLN A 184 7.50 -16.90 -20.75
N PRO A 185 8.69 -16.32 -21.03
CA PRO A 185 9.21 -15.22 -20.23
C PRO A 185 8.26 -14.02 -20.22
N VAL A 186 8.13 -13.36 -19.07
CA VAL A 186 7.28 -12.18 -18.90
C VAL A 186 8.09 -11.05 -18.29
N ARG A 187 8.10 -9.89 -18.95
CA ARG A 187 8.68 -8.66 -18.42
C ARG A 187 7.62 -7.93 -17.60
N MET A 188 7.80 -7.83 -16.28
CA MET A 188 6.80 -7.27 -15.37
C MET A 188 7.43 -6.74 -14.07
N ALA A 189 6.63 -6.03 -13.28
CA ALA A 189 6.96 -5.67 -11.90
C ALA A 189 5.75 -5.93 -10.97
N PRO A 190 5.97 -6.46 -9.76
CA PRO A 190 4.97 -6.41 -8.70
C PRO A 190 4.53 -4.96 -8.40
N TRP A 191 3.23 -4.74 -8.25
CA TRP A 191 2.64 -3.42 -7.99
C TRP A 191 1.57 -3.53 -6.90
N ALA A 192 1.71 -2.75 -5.84
CA ALA A 192 0.89 -2.88 -4.64
C ALA A 192 0.17 -1.56 -4.33
N LEU A 193 -1.16 -1.61 -4.40
CA LEU A 193 -2.05 -0.45 -4.31
C LEU A 193 -2.74 -0.43 -2.95
N THR A 194 -2.63 0.66 -2.21
CA THR A 194 -3.33 0.85 -0.93
C THR A 194 -4.39 1.92 -1.09
N VAL A 195 -5.67 1.54 -1.04
CA VAL A 195 -6.79 2.43 -1.32
C VAL A 195 -7.32 2.99 -0.01
N PHE A 196 -7.23 4.30 0.16
CA PHE A 196 -7.68 5.05 1.31
C PHE A 196 -9.06 5.68 1.10
N ALA A 197 -9.82 5.78 2.18
CA ALA A 197 -11.11 6.44 2.23
C ALA A 197 -10.97 7.96 1.96
N ALA A 198 -12.09 8.62 1.69
CA ALA A 198 -12.10 10.06 1.44
C ALA A 198 -11.71 10.92 2.67
N ASN A 199 -11.38 12.19 2.39
CA ASN A 199 -11.11 13.28 3.34
C ASN A 199 -9.78 13.20 4.13
N GLY A 200 -8.78 12.52 3.59
CA GLY A 200 -7.40 12.59 4.07
C GLY A 200 -6.43 13.04 2.98
N PHE A 201 -5.14 13.05 3.26
CA PHE A 201 -4.12 13.45 2.29
C PHE A 201 -2.89 12.54 2.34
N ALA A 202 -2.27 12.34 1.18
CA ALA A 202 -1.01 11.64 1.06
C ALA A 202 0.18 12.60 1.17
N ILE A 203 1.30 12.07 1.64
CA ILE A 203 2.58 12.76 1.80
C ILE A 203 3.65 11.95 1.08
N LEU A 204 4.35 12.60 0.16
CA LEU A 204 5.54 12.09 -0.49
C LEU A 204 6.74 12.99 -0.13
N PRO A 205 7.80 12.46 0.49
CA PRO A 205 9.01 13.23 0.79
C PRO A 205 9.76 13.66 -0.48
N ASN A 206 10.33 14.86 -0.47
CA ASN A 206 11.32 15.30 -1.45
C ASN A 206 12.72 14.91 -0.98
N PRO A 207 13.66 14.64 -1.92
CA PRO A 207 15.07 14.60 -1.58
C PRO A 207 15.48 15.87 -0.84
N PRO A 208 16.35 15.77 0.18
CA PRO A 208 16.80 16.93 0.93
C PRO A 208 17.34 18.02 0.01
N PHE A 209 17.01 19.27 0.32
CA PHE A 209 17.59 20.41 -0.39
C PHE A 209 19.12 20.40 -0.24
N ALA A 210 19.82 20.57 -1.36
CA ALA A 210 21.26 20.70 -1.42
C ALA A 210 21.66 22.00 -2.15
N PRO A 211 22.79 22.62 -1.76
CA PRO A 211 23.32 23.79 -2.47
C PRO A 211 23.76 23.42 -3.90
N HIS A 212 23.79 24.42 -4.78
CA HIS A 212 24.33 24.25 -6.13
C HIS A 212 25.87 24.31 -6.08
N ASP A 213 26.50 23.15 -5.92
CA ASP A 213 27.95 22.96 -5.90
C ASP A 213 28.37 21.80 -6.84
N GLY A 214 29.67 21.48 -6.85
CA GLY A 214 30.23 20.44 -7.72
C GLY A 214 29.76 19.02 -7.40
N ASP A 215 29.25 18.77 -6.19
CA ASP A 215 28.81 17.44 -5.74
C ASP A 215 27.32 17.19 -6.04
N HIS A 216 26.55 18.25 -6.34
CA HIS A 216 25.10 18.20 -6.54
C HIS A 216 24.66 18.58 -7.97
N LEU A 217 25.46 18.21 -8.98
CA LEU A 217 25.19 18.53 -10.39
C LEU A 217 24.17 17.59 -11.07
N LEU A 218 23.86 16.44 -10.47
CA LEU A 218 22.98 15.41 -11.05
C LEU A 218 21.54 15.53 -10.52
N PRO A 219 20.52 15.06 -11.28
CA PRO A 219 19.14 15.04 -10.81
C PRO A 219 18.97 14.18 -9.55
N ALA A 220 18.18 14.68 -8.59
CA ALA A 220 17.92 13.96 -7.34
C ALA A 220 16.83 12.87 -7.47
N ARG A 221 15.83 13.08 -8.33
CA ARG A 221 14.76 12.11 -8.64
C ARG A 221 13.92 12.52 -9.87
N SER A 222 13.07 11.60 -10.33
CA SER A 222 11.99 11.87 -11.31
C SER A 222 10.66 12.23 -10.63
N ILE A 223 9.87 13.07 -11.30
CA ILE A 223 8.44 13.32 -11.04
C ILE A 223 7.69 13.02 -12.35
N ILE A 224 6.68 12.14 -12.28
CA ILE A 224 5.99 11.57 -13.43
C ILE A 224 4.53 12.03 -13.42
N THR A 225 4.05 12.44 -14.58
CA THR A 225 2.69 12.94 -14.80
C THR A 225 2.00 12.13 -15.89
N TRP A 226 0.72 11.86 -15.72
CA TRP A 226 -0.13 11.31 -16.77
C TRP A 226 -0.71 12.44 -17.63
N SER A 227 -1.22 12.12 -18.81
CA SER A 227 -1.80 13.11 -19.73
C SER A 227 -2.98 13.89 -19.14
N TYR A 228 -3.60 13.36 -18.07
CA TYR A 228 -4.69 13.97 -17.34
C TYR A 228 -4.26 14.61 -16.00
N THR A 229 -2.96 14.63 -15.69
CA THR A 229 -2.44 15.27 -14.48
C THR A 229 -2.43 16.79 -14.66
N ASP A 230 -3.35 17.46 -13.97
CA ASP A 230 -3.39 18.90 -13.86
C ASP A 230 -2.46 19.37 -12.72
N LEU A 231 -1.30 19.92 -13.06
CA LEU A 231 -0.33 20.40 -12.07
C LEU A 231 -0.83 21.62 -11.27
N ALA A 232 -1.89 22.28 -11.72
CA ALA A 232 -2.56 23.36 -10.99
C ALA A 232 -3.79 22.85 -10.19
N ASP A 233 -4.00 21.54 -10.10
CA ASP A 233 -5.09 20.97 -9.29
C ASP A 233 -4.94 21.42 -7.82
N PRO A 234 -5.98 22.01 -7.20
CA PRO A 234 -5.91 22.52 -5.83
C PRO A 234 -5.64 21.42 -4.79
N ARG A 235 -5.82 20.14 -5.14
CA ARG A 235 -5.48 19.01 -4.29
C ARG A 235 -3.98 18.72 -4.26
N LEU A 236 -3.23 19.14 -5.28
CA LEU A 236 -1.79 18.92 -5.39
C LEU A 236 -1.03 20.13 -4.82
N SER A 237 -0.14 19.89 -3.87
CA SER A 237 0.79 20.92 -3.37
C SER A 237 2.23 20.44 -3.54
N MET A 238 3.00 21.19 -4.31
CA MET A 238 4.44 21.02 -4.51
C MET A 238 5.16 21.96 -3.53
N GLN A 239 5.61 21.42 -2.39
CA GLN A 239 6.28 22.19 -1.34
C GLN A 239 7.80 21.90 -1.36
N PRO A 240 8.64 22.71 -0.68
CA PRO A 240 10.08 22.48 -0.66
C PRO A 240 10.47 21.09 -0.18
N LYS A 241 9.88 20.59 0.91
CA LYS A 241 10.25 19.30 1.52
C LYS A 241 9.31 18.16 1.18
N TYR A 242 8.07 18.45 0.81
CA TYR A 242 7.07 17.42 0.53
C TYR A 242 6.24 17.72 -0.71
N ILE A 243 5.76 16.68 -1.36
CA ILE A 243 4.58 16.75 -2.23
C ILE A 243 3.40 16.19 -1.44
N THR A 244 2.29 16.91 -1.41
CA THR A 244 1.06 16.43 -0.76
C THR A 244 -0.09 16.38 -1.75
N VAL A 245 -0.93 15.34 -1.64
CA VAL A 245 -2.16 15.19 -2.43
C VAL A 245 -3.34 15.02 -1.51
N GLN A 246 -4.24 16.01 -1.50
CA GLN A 246 -5.47 16.00 -0.71
C GLN A 246 -6.59 15.25 -1.43
N GLN A 247 -7.20 14.25 -0.79
CA GLN A 247 -8.45 13.68 -1.27
C GLN A 247 -9.58 14.68 -0.99
N ASP A 248 -10.36 14.99 -2.02
CA ASP A 248 -11.54 15.85 -1.94
C ASP A 248 -12.73 15.19 -2.68
N PRO A 249 -13.82 14.82 -1.98
CA PRO A 249 -14.97 14.19 -2.61
C PRO A 249 -15.75 15.12 -3.55
N SER A 250 -15.58 16.45 -3.47
CA SER A 250 -16.21 17.40 -4.38
C SER A 250 -15.54 17.42 -5.77
N ILE A 251 -14.28 17.02 -5.87
CA ILE A 251 -13.50 17.05 -7.10
C ILE A 251 -13.46 15.65 -7.72
N LYS A 252 -14.27 15.44 -8.76
CA LYS A 252 -14.40 14.13 -9.42
C LYS A 252 -13.32 13.83 -10.46
N LYS A 253 -12.65 14.87 -10.98
CA LYS A 253 -11.60 14.69 -12.01
C LYS A 253 -10.45 13.85 -11.46
N PRO A 254 -9.90 12.91 -12.25
CA PRO A 254 -8.74 12.13 -11.83
C PRO A 254 -7.52 13.04 -11.69
N LEU A 255 -6.67 12.71 -10.72
CA LEU A 255 -5.33 13.26 -10.55
C LEU A 255 -4.41 12.08 -10.24
N LYS A 256 -3.32 11.94 -11.01
CA LYS A 256 -2.29 10.94 -10.75
C LYS A 256 -0.90 11.57 -10.79
N LEU A 257 -0.01 11.12 -9.93
CA LEU A 257 1.39 11.58 -9.87
C LEU A 257 2.28 10.40 -9.47
N GLY A 258 3.43 10.26 -10.10
CA GLY A 258 4.44 9.27 -9.77
C GLY A 258 5.76 9.93 -9.39
N ILE A 259 6.57 9.25 -8.58
CA ILE A 259 7.94 9.67 -8.25
C ILE A 259 8.89 8.47 -8.22
N ALA A 260 10.17 8.74 -8.49
CA ALA A 260 11.24 7.88 -8.00
C ALA A 260 11.46 8.22 -6.51
N ASN A 261 10.92 7.39 -5.62
CA ASN A 261 10.92 7.66 -4.18
C ASN A 261 12.24 7.22 -3.50
N THR A 262 13.27 8.06 -3.59
CA THR A 262 14.60 7.81 -2.98
C THR A 262 14.59 7.86 -1.46
N GLU A 263 13.55 8.47 -0.88
CA GLU A 263 13.45 8.67 0.56
C GLU A 263 12.78 7.48 1.25
N ASN A 264 12.32 6.47 0.49
CA ASN A 264 11.91 5.15 1.01
C ASN A 264 10.78 5.16 2.07
N TRP A 265 10.02 6.25 2.19
CA TRP A 265 8.73 6.27 2.89
C TRP A 265 7.68 7.09 2.14
N ALA A 266 6.41 6.82 2.42
CA ALA A 266 5.26 7.63 2.08
C ALA A 266 4.22 7.52 3.20
N ALA A 267 3.32 8.47 3.31
CA ALA A 267 2.31 8.44 4.36
C ALA A 267 0.94 8.91 3.91
N TYR A 268 -0.08 8.54 4.68
CA TYR A 268 -1.43 9.03 4.53
C TYR A 268 -1.99 9.46 5.88
N VAL A 269 -2.57 10.65 5.92
CA VAL A 269 -3.17 11.23 7.12
C VAL A 269 -4.67 11.36 6.92
N ARG A 270 -5.47 10.82 7.85
CA ARG A 270 -6.92 11.02 7.89
C ARG A 270 -7.40 11.14 9.33
N LYS A 271 -8.04 12.27 9.64
CA LYS A 271 -8.45 12.62 11.02
C LYS A 271 -7.24 12.58 11.96
N ASN A 272 -7.25 11.69 12.94
CA ASN A 272 -6.19 11.47 13.92
C ASN A 272 -5.33 10.22 13.62
N ASN A 273 -5.44 9.64 12.42
CA ASN A 273 -4.66 8.48 12.01
C ASN A 273 -3.56 8.89 11.03
N LEU A 274 -2.33 8.48 11.31
CA LEU A 274 -1.19 8.52 10.41
C LEU A 274 -0.83 7.08 10.03
N PHE A 275 -1.02 6.72 8.76
CA PHE A 275 -0.49 5.51 8.17
C PHE A 275 0.84 5.83 7.50
N VAL A 276 1.90 5.11 7.86
CA VAL A 276 3.23 5.23 7.24
C VAL A 276 3.56 3.93 6.53
N LYS A 277 4.01 4.06 5.28
CA LYS A 277 4.40 2.99 4.38
C LYS A 277 5.88 3.14 4.05
N TYR A 278 6.65 2.09 4.30
CA TYR A 278 8.06 2.00 3.96
C TYR A 278 8.24 1.01 2.82
N MET A 279 9.17 1.32 1.93
CA MET A 279 9.59 0.45 0.83
C MET A 279 11.08 0.65 0.57
N ASN A 280 11.69 -0.27 -0.16
CA ASN A 280 13.11 -0.22 -0.50
C ASN A 280 13.29 0.08 -1.99
N TYR A 281 13.48 1.36 -2.31
CA TYR A 281 13.87 1.84 -3.63
C TYR A 281 15.26 1.31 -3.98
N GLN A 282 15.37 0.73 -5.17
CA GLN A 282 16.61 0.19 -5.69
C GLN A 282 17.19 1.19 -6.69
N PRO A 283 18.30 1.88 -6.34
CA PRO A 283 18.91 2.82 -7.27
C PRO A 283 19.45 2.07 -8.49
N ASN A 284 19.44 2.73 -9.66
CA ASN A 284 19.96 2.21 -10.93
C ASN A 284 19.24 0.98 -11.49
N THR A 285 18.03 0.66 -11.02
CA THR A 285 17.17 -0.36 -11.64
C THR A 285 16.07 0.29 -12.47
N GLU A 286 15.58 -0.44 -13.47
CA GLU A 286 14.44 0.01 -14.26
C GLU A 286 13.14 -0.16 -13.47
N TYR A 287 12.36 0.91 -13.33
CA TYR A 287 11.01 0.88 -12.75
C TYR A 287 9.97 1.14 -13.85
N PRO A 288 8.70 0.71 -13.66
CA PRO A 288 7.60 1.07 -14.55
C PRO A 288 7.40 2.58 -14.68
N ASP A 289 6.54 2.99 -15.62
CA ASP A 289 5.99 4.35 -15.68
C ASP A 289 7.06 5.46 -15.60
N MET A 290 8.05 5.39 -16.49
CA MET A 290 9.16 6.34 -16.58
C MET A 290 10.03 6.42 -15.30
N GLY A 291 10.16 5.31 -14.56
CA GLY A 291 11.02 5.22 -13.38
C GLY A 291 10.27 5.42 -12.05
N SER A 292 8.96 5.26 -12.05
CA SER A 292 8.08 5.45 -10.88
C SER A 292 8.17 4.26 -9.93
N SER A 293 8.50 4.52 -8.66
CA SER A 293 8.47 3.52 -7.59
C SER A 293 7.35 3.77 -6.58
N THR A 294 6.76 4.97 -6.60
CA THR A 294 5.62 5.33 -5.75
C THR A 294 4.69 6.23 -6.53
N GLU A 295 3.39 5.93 -6.47
CA GLU A 295 2.35 6.68 -7.18
C GLU A 295 1.22 7.05 -6.24
N ILE A 296 0.59 8.18 -6.55
CA ILE A 296 -0.65 8.62 -5.96
C ILE A 296 -1.67 8.78 -7.05
N TYR A 297 -2.82 8.11 -6.92
CA TYR A 297 -4.03 8.42 -7.66
C TYR A 297 -5.09 8.98 -6.73
N THR A 298 -5.86 9.97 -7.18
CA THR A 298 -7.08 10.37 -6.47
C THR A 298 -8.17 10.81 -7.43
N GLY A 299 -9.40 10.63 -6.98
CA GLY A 299 -10.62 11.12 -7.63
C GLY A 299 -11.67 11.43 -6.58
N GLY A 300 -12.93 11.42 -7.00
CA GLY A 300 -14.05 11.85 -6.17
C GLY A 300 -14.43 10.95 -4.99
N SER A 301 -13.78 9.79 -4.82
CA SER A 301 -14.18 8.77 -3.83
C SER A 301 -13.04 8.18 -3.02
N ILE A 302 -11.82 8.16 -3.58
CA ILE A 302 -10.67 7.45 -3.01
C ILE A 302 -9.38 8.23 -3.23
N LEU A 303 -8.36 7.83 -2.48
CA LEU A 303 -6.96 8.09 -2.79
C LEU A 303 -6.20 6.77 -2.76
N GLU A 304 -5.39 6.48 -3.76
CA GLU A 304 -4.52 5.32 -3.80
C GLU A 304 -3.09 5.78 -3.51
N LEU A 305 -2.41 5.07 -2.59
CA LEU A 305 -0.96 5.14 -2.39
C LEU A 305 -0.37 3.82 -2.84
N GLU A 306 0.35 3.89 -3.94
CA GLU A 306 0.79 2.74 -4.69
C GLU A 306 2.31 2.67 -4.66
N THR A 307 2.86 1.46 -4.64
CA THR A 307 4.31 1.27 -4.76
C THR A 307 4.60 0.12 -5.70
N LEU A 308 5.70 0.25 -6.43
CA LEU A 308 6.10 -0.69 -7.46
C LEU A 308 7.48 -1.24 -7.14
N ALA A 309 7.73 -2.49 -7.51
CA ALA A 309 9.08 -3.04 -7.59
C ALA A 309 9.74 -2.70 -8.93
N PRO A 310 11.06 -2.90 -9.08
CA PRO A 310 11.71 -2.83 -10.37
C PRO A 310 11.13 -3.82 -11.38
N ILE A 311 11.20 -3.47 -12.67
CA ILE A 311 10.91 -4.38 -13.76
C ILE A 311 11.96 -5.48 -13.80
N THR A 312 11.49 -6.71 -13.97
CA THR A 312 12.32 -7.88 -14.22
C THR A 312 11.75 -8.73 -15.34
N ILE A 313 12.57 -9.59 -15.93
CA ILE A 313 12.14 -10.64 -16.86
C ILE A 313 12.05 -11.93 -16.05
N LEU A 314 10.83 -12.41 -15.81
CA LEU A 314 10.57 -13.67 -15.14
C LEU A 314 10.44 -14.80 -16.16
N TYR A 315 11.37 -15.75 -16.14
CA TYR A 315 11.22 -17.03 -16.83
C TYR A 315 10.17 -17.91 -16.13
N PRO A 316 9.63 -18.94 -16.81
CA PRO A 316 8.66 -19.85 -16.20
C PRO A 316 9.13 -20.38 -14.85
N ARG A 317 8.25 -20.31 -13.84
CA ARG A 317 8.47 -20.69 -12.43
C ARG A 317 9.36 -19.74 -11.62
N GLU A 318 9.94 -18.71 -12.21
CA GLU A 318 10.62 -17.66 -11.44
C GLU A 318 9.60 -16.76 -10.74
N THR A 319 10.06 -16.08 -9.68
CA THR A 319 9.23 -15.26 -8.81
C THR A 319 9.87 -13.88 -8.62
N ALA A 320 9.08 -12.81 -8.83
CA ALA A 320 9.43 -11.46 -8.40
C ALA A 320 8.81 -11.17 -7.03
N ILE A 321 9.50 -10.33 -6.24
CA ILE A 321 9.10 -9.97 -4.87
C ILE A 321 9.02 -8.46 -4.73
N HIS A 322 8.01 -7.96 -4.03
CA HIS A 322 7.93 -6.58 -3.54
C HIS A 322 7.52 -6.57 -2.08
N GLU A 323 8.31 -5.90 -1.26
CA GLU A 323 8.10 -5.85 0.19
C GLU A 323 7.77 -4.43 0.64
N GLU A 324 6.81 -4.35 1.53
CA GLU A 324 6.40 -3.13 2.20
C GLU A 324 6.37 -3.35 3.71
N THR A 325 6.64 -2.29 4.47
CA THR A 325 6.39 -2.28 5.91
C THR A 325 5.45 -1.14 6.26
N TRP A 326 4.45 -1.40 7.10
CA TRP A 326 3.42 -0.46 7.49
C TRP A 326 3.42 -0.22 8.99
N ARG A 327 3.06 1.00 9.36
CA ARG A 327 2.83 1.41 10.74
C ARG A 327 1.62 2.33 10.80
N LEU A 328 0.87 2.25 11.89
CA LEU A 328 -0.27 3.12 12.16
C LEU A 328 -0.07 3.85 13.49
N PHE A 329 -0.30 5.15 13.49
CA PHE A 329 -0.11 5.99 14.67
C PHE A 329 -1.30 6.91 14.90
N LYS A 330 -1.57 7.21 16.17
CA LYS A 330 -2.43 8.34 16.56
C LYS A 330 -1.63 9.61 16.55
N ILE A 331 -2.16 10.64 15.89
CA ILE A 331 -1.59 11.98 15.86
C ILE A 331 -2.70 13.02 16.07
N ASP A 332 -2.33 14.19 16.57
CA ASP A 332 -3.23 15.33 16.50
C ASP A 332 -3.49 15.70 15.03
N PRO A 333 -4.70 16.17 14.68
CA PRO A 333 -4.99 16.60 13.32
C PRO A 333 -4.02 17.68 12.84
N ILE A 334 -3.42 17.46 11.68
CA ILE A 334 -2.47 18.39 11.07
C ILE A 334 -2.95 18.91 9.72
N LYS A 335 -2.37 20.03 9.28
CA LYS A 335 -2.52 20.53 7.91
C LYS A 335 -1.47 19.88 6.99
N PRO A 336 -1.75 19.73 5.68
CA PRO A 336 -0.81 19.16 4.72
C PRO A 336 0.28 20.16 4.31
N ILE A 337 1.04 20.70 5.26
CA ILE A 337 2.12 21.66 4.99
C ILE A 337 3.44 21.25 5.66
N ASP A 338 4.56 21.64 5.04
CA ASP A 338 5.93 21.28 5.47
C ASP A 338 6.13 21.41 6.99
N GLU A 339 5.70 22.52 7.60
CA GLU A 339 5.89 22.77 9.04
C GLU A 339 5.27 21.67 9.92
N TYR A 340 4.01 21.30 9.69
CA TYR A 340 3.36 20.25 10.48
C TYR A 340 3.93 18.86 10.19
N ILE A 341 4.28 18.59 8.93
CA ILE A 341 4.87 17.31 8.53
C ILE A 341 6.23 17.11 9.20
N GLU A 342 7.08 18.15 9.22
CA GLU A 342 8.38 18.11 9.90
C GLU A 342 8.26 17.92 11.42
N GLN A 343 7.29 18.58 12.06
CA GLN A 343 7.12 18.53 13.52
C GLN A 343 6.48 17.24 14.00
N VAL A 344 5.54 16.66 13.24
CA VAL A 344 4.71 15.54 13.69
C VAL A 344 5.04 14.24 12.96
N VAL A 345 5.08 14.27 11.62
CA VAL A 345 5.15 13.05 10.80
C VAL A 345 6.59 12.56 10.66
N LEU A 346 7.54 13.46 10.36
CA LEU A 346 8.92 13.08 10.08
C LEU A 346 9.62 12.36 11.25
N PRO A 347 9.48 12.79 12.53
CA PRO A 347 10.08 12.06 13.65
C PRO A 347 9.55 10.64 13.75
N ILE A 348 8.23 10.46 13.54
CA ILE A 348 7.58 9.14 13.53
C ILE A 348 8.12 8.29 12.38
N ALA A 349 8.19 8.83 11.17
CA ALA A 349 8.65 8.11 9.98
C ALA A 349 10.12 7.67 10.10
N LYS A 350 11.00 8.54 10.61
CA LYS A 350 12.44 8.23 10.74
C LYS A 350 12.74 7.26 11.89
N THR A 351 12.10 7.41 13.05
CA THR A 351 12.38 6.54 14.21
C THR A 351 11.86 5.12 14.00
N ASN A 352 10.81 4.95 13.20
CA ASN A 352 10.18 3.65 12.95
C ASN A 352 10.54 3.07 11.59
N TRP A 353 11.66 3.54 11.03
CA TRP A 353 12.26 2.93 9.86
C TRP A 353 12.57 1.45 10.12
N PRO A 354 12.17 0.51 9.25
CA PRO A 354 12.62 -0.87 9.36
C PRO A 354 14.14 -0.91 9.21
N LYS A 355 14.85 -1.22 10.30
CA LYS A 355 16.32 -1.38 10.26
C LYS A 355 16.75 -2.58 9.45
#